data_AF-A0A4P7WUN9-F1
#
_entry.id   AF-A0A4P7WUN9-F1
#
_cell.length_a   1.000
_cell.length_b   1.000
_cell.length_c   1.000
_cell.angle_alpha   90.00
_cell.angle_beta   90.00
_cell.angle_gamma   90.00
#
_symmetry.space_group_name_H-M   'P 1'
#
loop_
_entity.id
_entity.type
_entity.pdbx_description
1 polymer ?
#
loop_
_entity_poly.entity_id
_entity_poly.type
_entity_poly.pdbx_seq_one_letter_code
_entity_poly.pdbx_strand_id
1 'polypeptide(L)'
;MKLKLQITLLTVLALFTGCSDDSTTEEFNAANEDAAVKLITNLYVISAEDGEDNASVTINYDANNRVSSVTDGNETSVLVYSNDNLTNVTGGGDALNVEELYESPYDAFETGEVMEYDSNMNPITIKFFEEYYDSSTNTSTLLEYYAEIEYDDAPNPFFYTLEAAGIIAVLDNVELNFSMLMEAPEIVQARMLLPTNNIKKITYKDPDLTPIFEIVTDYVYDSENYPSTGTVTSTDLEDASISVVSTTFTYME
;
A
#
# COMPACT_ATOMS: atom_id res chain seq x y z
N MET A 1 -58.12 -19.17 16.71
CA MET A 1 -56.79 -19.16 17.38
C MET A 1 -55.75 -18.98 16.27
N LYS A 2 -55.47 -17.76 15.81
CA LYS A 2 -54.36 -16.85 16.18
C LYS A 2 -52.94 -17.46 16.01
N LEU A 3 -52.24 -16.96 14.96
CA LEU A 3 -50.80 -16.65 14.77
C LEU A 3 -49.76 -17.80 14.97
N LYS A 4 -48.70 -17.96 14.17
CA LYS A 4 -47.74 -16.95 13.71
C LYS A 4 -47.03 -17.28 12.38
N LEU A 5 -46.87 -16.20 11.61
CA LEU A 5 -45.81 -15.79 10.69
C LEU A 5 -44.37 -16.28 11.00
N GLN A 6 -43.66 -16.77 9.97
CA GLN A 6 -42.20 -16.66 9.78
C GLN A 6 -41.98 -16.59 8.25
N ILE A 7 -42.04 -15.41 7.61
CA ILE A 7 -40.91 -14.50 7.32
C ILE A 7 -39.54 -15.20 7.21
N THR A 8 -39.20 -15.47 5.94
CA THR A 8 -37.96 -15.10 5.23
C THR A 8 -36.63 -15.32 5.95
N LEU A 9 -35.80 -16.21 5.40
CA LEU A 9 -34.36 -16.17 5.64
C LEU A 9 -33.59 -16.56 4.37
N LEU A 10 -32.72 -15.64 3.95
CA LEU A 10 -31.50 -15.81 3.17
C LEU A 10 -31.58 -16.57 1.84
N THR A 11 -31.57 -15.81 0.75
CA THR A 11 -30.40 -15.80 -0.13
C THR A 11 -30.45 -14.52 -0.98
N VAL A 12 -30.02 -13.40 -0.39
CA VAL A 12 -29.45 -12.34 -1.22
C VAL A 12 -28.05 -12.83 -1.53
N LEU A 13 -27.92 -13.42 -2.72
CA LEU A 13 -26.65 -13.60 -3.38
C LEU A 13 -26.21 -12.19 -3.79
N ALA A 14 -25.61 -11.45 -2.87
CA ALA A 14 -24.88 -10.23 -3.21
C ALA A 14 -23.60 -10.71 -3.88
N LEU A 15 -23.65 -10.79 -5.21
CA LEU A 15 -22.47 -10.63 -6.03
C LEU A 15 -21.96 -9.22 -5.74
N PHE A 16 -21.05 -9.08 -4.78
CA PHE A 16 -20.18 -7.91 -4.73
C PHE A 16 -19.09 -8.13 -5.78
N THR A 17 -19.47 -8.03 -7.05
CA THR A 17 -18.53 -7.56 -8.09
C THR A 17 -18.51 -6.05 -7.95
N GLY A 18 -17.90 -5.55 -6.87
CA GLY A 18 -17.74 -4.14 -6.62
C GLY A 18 -16.38 -3.70 -7.15
N CYS A 19 -16.19 -3.67 -8.47
CA CYS A 19 -15.44 -2.54 -8.99
C CYS A 19 -16.42 -1.38 -8.85
N SER A 20 -16.23 -0.55 -7.84
CA SER A 20 -16.81 0.79 -7.84
C SER A 20 -16.33 1.49 -9.12
N ASP A 21 -17.25 2.17 -9.81
CA ASP A 21 -16.86 3.17 -10.83
C ASP A 21 -16.29 4.44 -10.15
N ASP A 22 -16.11 4.40 -8.83
CA ASP A 22 -15.71 5.51 -7.99
C ASP A 22 -14.21 5.77 -8.16
N SER A 23 -13.82 7.03 -8.02
CA SER A 23 -12.41 7.41 -8.06
C SER A 23 -11.68 6.96 -6.79
N THR A 24 -10.35 6.89 -6.84
CA THR A 24 -9.50 6.63 -5.66
C THR A 24 -9.82 7.63 -4.55
N THR A 25 -10.08 8.87 -4.93
CA THR A 25 -10.45 9.95 -4.00
C THR A 25 -11.81 9.69 -3.34
N GLU A 26 -12.79 9.20 -4.09
CA GLU A 26 -14.10 8.87 -3.56
C GLU A 26 -14.04 7.65 -2.62
N GLU A 27 -13.30 6.61 -3.00
CA GLU A 27 -13.07 5.41 -2.16
C GLU A 27 -12.37 5.76 -0.85
N PHE A 28 -11.30 6.56 -0.89
CA PHE A 28 -10.59 7.00 0.32
C PHE A 28 -11.50 7.79 1.26
N ASN A 29 -12.27 8.75 0.73
CA ASN A 29 -13.17 9.57 1.53
C ASN A 29 -14.35 8.78 2.11
N ALA A 30 -14.83 7.76 1.39
CA ALA A 30 -15.88 6.86 1.88
C ALA A 30 -15.39 5.98 3.03
N ALA A 31 -14.13 5.50 2.97
CA ALA A 31 -13.51 4.71 4.03
C ALA A 31 -13.06 5.55 5.23
N ASN A 32 -12.71 6.82 5.02
CA ASN A 32 -12.11 7.70 6.01
C ASN A 32 -12.85 9.04 6.10
N GLU A 33 -14.15 8.99 6.43
CA GLU A 33 -14.96 10.19 6.61
C GLU A 33 -14.27 11.17 7.58
N ASP A 34 -14.18 12.45 7.20
CA ASP A 34 -13.55 13.52 7.97
C ASP A 34 -12.02 13.40 8.20
N ALA A 35 -11.30 12.59 7.42
CA ALA A 35 -9.83 12.57 7.47
C ALA A 35 -9.22 13.97 7.25
N ALA A 36 -8.32 14.38 8.15
CA ALA A 36 -7.60 15.64 8.02
C ALA A 36 -6.56 15.55 6.90
N VAL A 37 -6.39 16.64 6.13
CA VAL A 37 -5.32 16.71 5.13
C VAL A 37 -3.97 16.77 5.83
N LYS A 38 -3.17 15.71 5.70
CA LYS A 38 -1.80 15.64 6.24
C LYS A 38 -0.79 15.26 5.17
N LEU A 39 0.19 16.13 4.98
CA LEU A 39 1.25 15.97 3.99
C LEU A 39 2.53 15.52 4.68
N ILE A 40 3.05 14.33 4.32
CA ILE A 40 4.29 13.81 4.88
C ILE A 40 5.46 14.65 4.34
N THR A 41 6.35 15.08 5.22
CA THR A 41 7.60 15.76 4.85
C THR A 41 8.81 14.87 5.05
N ASN A 42 8.79 14.01 6.07
CA ASN A 42 9.87 13.08 6.34
C ASN A 42 9.34 11.74 6.84
N LEU A 43 10.01 10.68 6.42
CA LEU A 43 9.91 9.33 6.96
C LEU A 43 11.29 8.90 7.41
N TYR A 44 11.39 8.31 8.59
CA TYR A 44 12.62 7.74 9.10
C TYR A 44 12.35 6.29 9.51
N VAL A 45 13.24 5.40 9.10
CA VAL A 45 13.31 4.02 9.56
C VAL A 45 14.62 3.87 10.32
N ILE A 46 14.53 3.37 11.56
CA ILE A 46 15.68 3.15 12.42
C ILE A 46 15.69 1.68 12.81
N SER A 47 16.70 0.95 12.35
CA SER A 47 16.92 -0.45 12.71
C SER A 47 17.49 -0.57 14.12
N ALA A 48 17.00 -1.55 14.88
CA ALA A 48 17.51 -1.85 16.21
C ALA A 48 18.81 -2.69 16.15
N GLU A 49 19.03 -3.37 15.03
CA GLU A 49 20.08 -4.35 14.79
C GLU A 49 21.32 -3.73 14.13
N ASP A 50 21.14 -2.96 13.04
CA ASP A 50 22.23 -2.34 12.28
C ASP A 50 21.90 -0.91 11.86
N GLY A 51 22.81 0.02 12.15
CA GLY A 51 22.64 1.42 11.76
C GLY A 51 22.83 1.68 10.27
N GLU A 52 23.40 0.74 9.51
CA GLU A 52 23.50 0.81 8.05
C GLU A 52 22.13 0.59 7.37
N ASP A 53 21.19 -0.08 8.05
CA ASP A 53 19.82 -0.31 7.56
C ASP A 53 18.87 0.86 7.87
N ASN A 54 19.39 1.94 8.45
CA ASN A 54 18.60 3.14 8.67
C ASN A 54 18.30 3.82 7.33
N ALA A 55 17.02 4.03 7.06
CA ALA A 55 16.56 4.73 5.87
C ALA A 55 15.86 6.05 6.23
N SER A 56 15.88 6.99 5.30
CA SER A 56 15.09 8.22 5.44
C SER A 56 14.60 8.69 4.10
N VAL A 57 13.34 9.12 4.02
CA VAL A 57 12.76 9.74 2.84
C VAL A 57 12.36 11.17 3.18
N THR A 58 12.79 12.13 2.36
CA THR A 58 12.43 13.54 2.46
C THR A 58 11.58 13.96 1.27
N ILE A 59 10.40 14.51 1.54
CA ILE A 59 9.45 14.99 0.54
C ILE A 59 9.41 16.52 0.60
N ASN A 60 9.70 17.15 -0.54
CA ASN A 60 9.81 18.60 -0.67
C ASN A 60 8.64 19.16 -1.46
N TYR A 61 8.11 20.30 -1.03
CA TYR A 61 6.93 20.91 -1.63
C TYR A 61 7.24 22.27 -2.26
N ASP A 62 6.53 22.60 -3.34
CA ASP A 62 6.57 23.93 -3.94
C ASP A 62 5.68 24.95 -3.20
N ALA A 63 5.67 26.20 -3.68
CA ALA A 63 4.88 27.27 -3.06
C ALA A 63 3.35 27.07 -3.14
N ASN A 64 2.88 26.08 -3.91
CA ASN A 64 1.47 25.70 -4.03
C ASN A 64 1.16 24.41 -3.26
N ASN A 65 2.07 23.95 -2.38
CA ASN A 65 1.97 22.69 -1.64
C ASN A 65 1.91 21.44 -2.54
N ARG A 66 2.46 21.49 -3.75
CA ARG A 66 2.64 20.28 -4.58
C ARG A 66 3.98 19.64 -4.30
N VAL A 67 4.06 18.33 -4.36
CA VAL A 67 5.35 17.64 -4.22
C VAL A 67 6.26 18.02 -5.40
N SER A 68 7.40 18.63 -5.10
CA SER A 68 8.39 19.07 -6.08
C SER A 68 9.51 18.05 -6.27
N SER A 69 9.92 17.38 -5.19
CA SER A 69 10.89 16.29 -5.24
C SER A 69 10.81 15.37 -4.02
N VAL A 70 11.24 14.13 -4.20
CA VAL A 70 11.42 13.13 -3.13
C VAL A 70 12.86 12.62 -3.19
N THR A 71 13.50 12.44 -2.04
CA THR A 71 14.88 11.94 -1.94
C THR A 71 15.06 11.03 -0.74
N ASP A 72 15.84 9.97 -0.90
CA ASP A 72 16.29 9.07 0.17
C ASP A 72 17.69 9.48 0.73
N GLY A 73 18.27 10.57 0.22
CA GLY A 73 19.63 11.02 0.49
C GLY A 73 20.69 10.57 -0.53
N ASN A 74 20.40 9.56 -1.35
CA ASN A 74 21.27 9.05 -2.41
C ASN A 74 20.74 9.41 -3.80
N GLU A 75 19.46 9.15 -4.00
CA GLU A 75 18.69 9.34 -5.21
C GLU A 75 17.63 10.45 -5.01
N THR A 76 17.13 10.98 -6.11
CA THR A 76 16.14 12.07 -6.06
C THR A 76 15.24 12.02 -7.28
N SER A 77 13.95 11.86 -7.01
CA SER A 77 12.88 11.98 -7.99
C SER A 77 12.34 13.41 -7.97
N VAL A 78 12.18 14.02 -9.14
CA VAL A 78 11.73 15.41 -9.34
C VAL A 78 10.46 15.39 -10.17
N LEU A 79 9.38 15.96 -9.63
CA LEU A 79 8.07 15.96 -10.24
C LEU A 79 7.87 17.22 -11.08
N VAL A 80 7.44 17.05 -12.33
CA VAL A 80 7.31 18.12 -13.31
C VAL A 80 5.85 18.28 -13.71
N TYR A 81 5.36 19.51 -13.57
CA TYR A 81 3.96 19.85 -13.78
C TYR A 81 3.76 20.75 -15.01
N SER A 82 2.64 20.57 -15.70
CA SER A 82 2.15 21.47 -16.74
C SER A 82 0.66 21.72 -16.57
N ASN A 83 0.25 22.99 -16.52
CA ASN A 83 -1.13 23.39 -16.22
C ASN A 83 -1.69 22.68 -14.97
N ASP A 84 -0.87 22.64 -13.91
CA ASP A 84 -1.17 22.01 -12.63
C ASP A 84 -1.37 20.49 -12.63
N ASN A 85 -1.13 19.81 -13.76
CA ASN A 85 -1.14 18.35 -13.84
C ASN A 85 0.28 17.80 -13.83
N LEU A 86 0.49 16.66 -13.14
CA LEU A 86 1.74 15.91 -13.23
C LEU A 86 1.92 15.46 -14.68
N THR A 87 3.09 15.76 -15.26
CA THR A 87 3.40 15.40 -16.65
C THR A 87 4.62 14.51 -16.80
N ASN A 88 5.53 14.56 -15.83
CA ASN A 88 6.72 13.73 -15.85
C ASN A 88 7.30 13.61 -14.44
N VAL A 89 7.97 12.49 -14.18
CA VAL A 89 8.87 12.32 -13.05
C VAL A 89 10.27 12.14 -13.64
N THR A 90 11.21 12.96 -13.19
CA THR A 90 12.59 13.00 -13.68
C THR A 90 13.55 12.79 -12.52
N GLY A 91 14.85 12.67 -12.80
CA GLY A 91 15.81 12.27 -11.78
C GLY A 91 16.06 10.76 -11.83
N GLY A 92 16.77 10.24 -10.84
CA GLY A 92 17.06 8.82 -10.71
C GLY A 92 16.45 8.29 -9.43
N GLY A 93 16.07 7.01 -9.45
CA GLY A 93 15.68 6.25 -8.27
C GLY A 93 14.20 6.19 -7.96
N ASP A 94 13.86 5.18 -7.17
CA ASP A 94 12.55 4.95 -6.56
C ASP A 94 12.57 5.48 -5.11
N ALA A 95 12.89 6.77 -4.97
CA ALA A 95 13.09 7.43 -3.67
C ALA A 95 11.85 7.44 -2.76
N LEU A 96 10.69 7.01 -3.26
CA LEU A 96 9.48 6.75 -2.48
C LEU A 96 9.05 5.29 -2.71
N ASN A 97 9.79 4.35 -2.14
CA ASN A 97 9.34 2.96 -2.08
C ASN A 97 8.66 2.71 -0.72
N VAL A 98 7.35 2.46 -0.75
CA VAL A 98 6.55 2.21 0.46
C VAL A 98 6.84 0.81 1.02
N GLU A 99 7.32 -0.14 0.23
CA GLU A 99 7.68 -1.48 0.70
C GLU A 99 8.90 -1.48 1.62
N GLU A 100 9.84 -0.54 1.42
CA GLU A 100 10.98 -0.34 2.32
C GLU A 100 10.54 0.04 3.74
N LEU A 101 9.38 0.70 3.90
CA LEU A 101 8.83 1.03 5.22
C LEU A 101 8.46 -0.23 6.02
N TYR A 102 8.03 -1.28 5.32
CA TYR A 102 7.51 -2.50 5.92
C TYR A 102 8.53 -3.63 5.98
N GLU A 103 9.76 -3.43 5.45
CA GLU A 103 10.75 -4.49 5.23
C GLU A 103 10.14 -5.68 4.48
N SER A 104 9.33 -5.41 3.45
CA SER A 104 8.71 -6.47 2.65
C SER A 104 9.78 -7.31 1.96
N PRO A 105 9.80 -8.64 2.14
CA PRO A 105 10.75 -9.50 1.43
C PRO A 105 10.32 -9.85 0.00
N TYR A 106 9.14 -9.38 -0.44
CA TYR A 106 8.54 -9.68 -1.74
C TYR A 106 7.90 -8.44 -2.36
N ASP A 107 7.87 -8.38 -3.69
CA ASP A 107 7.35 -7.24 -4.47
C ASP A 107 5.82 -7.35 -4.71
N ALA A 108 5.09 -7.79 -3.69
CA ALA A 108 3.66 -8.08 -3.80
C ALA A 108 2.83 -6.80 -4.06
N PHE A 109 3.28 -5.64 -3.57
CA PHE A 109 2.61 -4.35 -3.78
C PHE A 109 3.09 -3.63 -5.05
N GLU A 110 4.02 -4.22 -5.80
CA GLU A 110 4.40 -3.77 -7.13
C GLU A 110 3.78 -4.63 -8.24
N THR A 111 3.82 -5.96 -8.09
CA THR A 111 3.53 -6.90 -9.19
C THR A 111 2.34 -7.82 -8.95
N GLY A 112 1.79 -7.85 -7.73
CA GLY A 112 0.78 -8.82 -7.33
C GLY A 112 -0.63 -8.55 -7.85
N GLU A 113 -1.39 -9.60 -8.15
CA GLU A 113 -2.80 -9.52 -8.53
C GLU A 113 -3.70 -9.51 -7.28
N VAL A 114 -4.54 -8.47 -7.12
CA VAL A 114 -5.50 -8.43 -6.01
C VAL A 114 -6.63 -9.42 -6.25
N MET A 115 -6.82 -10.32 -5.30
CA MET A 115 -7.82 -11.39 -5.35
C MET A 115 -9.10 -11.02 -4.58
N GLU A 116 -8.96 -10.28 -3.48
CA GLU A 116 -10.06 -9.90 -2.59
C GLU A 116 -9.83 -8.52 -1.98
N TYR A 117 -10.92 -7.77 -1.81
CA TYR A 117 -10.97 -6.50 -1.10
C TYR A 117 -11.88 -6.59 0.13
N ASP A 118 -11.60 -5.79 1.16
CA ASP A 118 -12.54 -5.59 2.27
C ASP A 118 -13.66 -4.61 1.91
N SER A 119 -14.50 -4.25 2.89
CA SER A 119 -15.61 -3.32 2.70
C SER A 119 -15.19 -1.86 2.50
N ASN A 120 -13.94 -1.52 2.81
CA ASN A 120 -13.34 -0.19 2.66
C ASN A 120 -12.50 -0.09 1.37
N MET A 121 -12.60 -1.11 0.49
CA MET A 121 -11.82 -1.23 -0.75
C MET A 121 -10.32 -1.36 -0.52
N ASN A 122 -9.89 -1.89 0.64
CA ASN A 122 -8.50 -2.28 0.83
C ASN A 122 -8.24 -3.68 0.24
N PRO A 123 -7.12 -3.91 -0.47
CA PRO A 123 -6.74 -5.25 -0.90
C PRO A 123 -6.37 -6.11 0.31
N ILE A 124 -7.09 -7.23 0.54
CA ILE A 124 -6.83 -8.11 1.69
C ILE A 124 -6.18 -9.44 1.29
N THR A 125 -6.18 -9.77 0.02
CA THR A 125 -5.46 -10.93 -0.51
C THR A 125 -4.85 -10.59 -1.85
N ILE A 126 -3.53 -10.73 -1.96
CA ILE A 126 -2.76 -10.52 -3.17
C ILE A 126 -2.09 -11.84 -3.55
N LYS A 127 -2.16 -12.20 -4.83
CA LYS A 127 -1.43 -13.33 -5.41
C LYS A 127 -0.27 -12.80 -6.23
N PHE A 128 0.93 -13.28 -6.00
CA PHE A 128 2.14 -12.86 -6.72
C PHE A 128 3.01 -14.06 -7.08
N PHE A 129 4.05 -13.83 -7.89
CA PHE A 129 4.90 -14.90 -8.40
C PHE A 129 6.36 -14.65 -8.06
N GLU A 130 7.02 -15.66 -7.52
CA GLU A 130 8.43 -15.61 -7.14
C GLU A 130 9.24 -16.66 -7.87
N GLU A 131 10.47 -16.31 -8.25
CA GLU A 131 11.41 -17.24 -8.86
C GLU A 131 12.14 -18.05 -7.78
N TYR A 132 11.73 -19.30 -7.59
CA TYR A 132 12.41 -20.22 -6.69
C TYR A 132 13.56 -20.95 -7.40
N TYR A 133 14.77 -20.81 -6.87
CA TYR A 133 15.96 -21.50 -7.37
C TYR A 133 16.28 -22.75 -6.55
N ASP A 134 16.14 -23.93 -7.17
CA ASP A 134 16.59 -25.19 -6.59
C ASP A 134 18.09 -25.40 -6.89
N SER A 135 18.92 -25.22 -5.86
CA SER A 135 20.37 -25.40 -5.95
C SER A 135 20.82 -26.83 -6.23
N SER A 136 19.99 -27.83 -5.92
CA SER A 136 20.31 -29.25 -6.12
C SER A 136 20.12 -29.68 -7.58
N THR A 137 19.16 -29.09 -8.28
CA THR A 137 18.87 -29.34 -9.70
C THR A 137 19.40 -28.24 -10.62
N ASN A 138 19.84 -27.10 -10.06
CA ASN A 138 20.27 -25.90 -10.77
C ASN A 138 19.18 -25.41 -11.74
N THR A 139 17.94 -25.34 -11.26
CA THR A 139 16.77 -24.91 -12.03
C THR A 139 15.96 -23.89 -11.26
N SER A 140 15.54 -22.83 -11.96
CA SER A 140 14.57 -21.88 -11.45
C SER A 140 13.15 -22.28 -11.86
N THR A 141 12.19 -22.14 -10.95
CA THR A 141 10.77 -22.35 -11.21
C THR A 141 10.00 -21.15 -10.68
N LEU A 142 9.05 -20.64 -11.46
CA LEU A 142 8.12 -19.62 -11.00
C LEU A 142 7.05 -20.28 -10.12
N LEU A 143 6.96 -19.86 -8.87
CA LEU A 143 5.99 -20.36 -7.90
C LEU A 143 4.98 -19.27 -7.53
N GLU A 144 3.78 -19.68 -7.17
CA GLU A 144 2.68 -18.81 -6.81
C GLU A 144 2.63 -18.63 -5.28
N TYR A 145 2.71 -17.38 -4.82
CA TYR A 145 2.66 -17.00 -3.41
C TYR A 145 1.48 -16.07 -3.15
N TYR A 146 1.16 -15.90 -1.86
CA TYR A 146 0.03 -15.11 -1.42
C TYR A 146 0.41 -14.17 -0.28
N ALA A 147 -0.12 -12.95 -0.29
CA ALA A 147 -0.05 -12.02 0.84
C ALA A 147 -1.46 -11.79 1.38
N GLU A 148 -1.66 -12.02 2.67
CA GLU A 148 -2.85 -11.60 3.40
C GLU A 148 -2.55 -10.32 4.19
N ILE A 149 -3.43 -9.32 4.08
CA ILE A 149 -3.19 -8.00 4.63
C ILE A 149 -4.31 -7.63 5.61
N GLU A 150 -3.92 -7.08 6.75
CA GLU A 150 -4.85 -6.48 7.69
C GLU A 150 -4.57 -4.98 7.88
N TYR A 151 -5.64 -4.24 8.11
CA TYR A 151 -5.63 -2.79 8.21
C TYR A 151 -6.08 -2.33 9.60
N ASP A 152 -5.57 -1.17 10.00
CA ASP A 152 -6.16 -0.37 11.09
C ASP A 152 -7.32 0.47 10.57
N ASP A 153 -8.22 0.87 11.47
CA ASP A 153 -9.27 1.86 11.19
C ASP A 153 -8.69 3.29 11.23
N ALA A 154 -7.66 3.51 10.41
CA ALA A 154 -6.94 4.75 10.26
C ALA A 154 -6.65 5.01 8.77
N PRO A 155 -6.57 6.28 8.34
CA PRO A 155 -6.33 6.60 6.94
C PRO A 155 -4.96 6.14 6.48
N ASN A 156 -4.84 5.73 5.22
CA ASN A 156 -3.54 5.55 4.58
C ASN A 156 -2.73 6.87 4.69
N PRO A 157 -1.58 6.89 5.41
CA PRO A 157 -0.86 8.12 5.70
C PRO A 157 -0.29 8.80 4.46
N PHE A 158 -0.15 8.06 3.36
CA PHE A 158 0.43 8.55 2.11
C PHE A 158 -0.58 9.23 1.20
N PHE A 159 -1.89 9.03 1.41
CA PHE A 159 -2.92 9.43 0.44
C PHE A 159 -2.82 10.91 0.01
N TYR A 160 -2.87 11.85 0.95
CA TYR A 160 -2.80 13.28 0.63
C TYR A 160 -1.43 13.72 0.09
N THR A 161 -0.37 12.99 0.43
CA THR A 161 0.97 13.23 -0.13
C THR A 161 1.01 12.82 -1.61
N LEU A 162 0.43 11.66 -1.95
CA LEU A 162 0.27 11.19 -3.32
C LEU A 162 -0.68 12.10 -4.12
N GLU A 163 -1.71 12.64 -3.47
CA GLU A 163 -2.63 13.62 -4.06
C GLU A 163 -1.88 14.91 -4.40
N ALA A 164 -1.10 15.45 -3.46
CA ALA A 164 -0.26 16.62 -3.66
C ALA A 164 0.85 16.41 -4.72
N ALA A 165 1.24 15.17 -4.96
CA ALA A 165 2.15 14.78 -6.04
C ALA A 165 1.45 14.69 -7.42
N GLY A 166 0.12 14.77 -7.47
CA GLY A 166 -0.66 14.55 -8.68
C GLY A 166 -0.75 13.07 -9.10
N ILE A 167 -0.30 12.13 -8.25
CA ILE A 167 -0.33 10.69 -8.53
C ILE A 167 -1.77 10.19 -8.47
N ILE A 168 -2.56 10.61 -7.47
CA ILE A 168 -3.98 10.23 -7.36
C ILE A 168 -4.76 10.64 -8.61
N ALA A 169 -4.50 11.82 -9.17
CA ALA A 169 -5.12 12.25 -10.42
C ALA A 169 -4.72 11.37 -11.62
N VAL A 170 -3.49 10.84 -11.66
CA VAL A 170 -3.08 9.86 -12.69
C VAL A 170 -3.84 8.54 -12.51
N LEU A 171 -3.96 8.05 -11.27
CA LEU A 171 -4.69 6.83 -10.95
C LEU A 171 -6.20 6.95 -11.17
N ASP A 172 -6.80 8.12 -10.92
CA ASP A 172 -8.24 8.38 -11.15
C ASP A 172 -8.60 8.47 -12.64
N ASN A 173 -7.61 8.73 -13.51
CA ASN A 173 -7.80 8.70 -14.96
C ASN A 173 -7.70 7.29 -15.56
N VAL A 174 -7.44 6.27 -14.74
CA VAL A 174 -7.51 4.86 -15.11
C VAL A 174 -9.00 4.48 -15.16
N GLU A 175 -9.55 4.30 -16.36
CA GLU A 175 -10.87 3.68 -16.49
C GLU A 175 -10.70 2.18 -16.25
N LEU A 176 -11.29 1.63 -15.18
CA LEU A 176 -11.36 0.18 -14.92
C LEU A 176 -12.32 -0.52 -15.90
N ASN A 177 -12.21 -0.22 -17.18
CA ASN A 177 -13.05 -0.73 -18.25
C ASN A 177 -12.28 -1.81 -19.03
N PHE A 178 -12.50 -3.06 -18.65
CA PHE A 178 -11.85 -4.25 -19.24
C PHE A 178 -12.14 -4.48 -20.74
N SER A 179 -12.89 -3.60 -21.41
CA SER A 179 -13.09 -3.64 -22.86
C SER A 179 -12.25 -2.59 -23.59
N MET A 180 -11.03 -2.99 -23.94
CA MET A 180 -10.18 -2.38 -24.99
C MET A 180 -9.95 -0.86 -24.88
N LEU A 181 -8.85 -0.44 -24.25
CA LEU A 181 -7.80 0.44 -24.83
C LEU A 181 -6.71 0.79 -23.79
N MET A 182 -5.49 0.29 -24.01
CA MET A 182 -4.24 1.06 -24.00
C MET A 182 -3.86 1.90 -22.75
N GLU A 183 -4.09 1.38 -21.54
CA GLU A 183 -3.45 1.92 -20.32
C GLU A 183 -2.16 1.17 -20.01
N ALA A 184 -1.19 1.83 -19.37
CA ALA A 184 0.04 1.19 -18.93
C ALA A 184 -0.31 0.18 -17.82
N PRO A 185 -0.06 -1.14 -18.00
CA PRO A 185 -0.45 -2.17 -17.04
C PRO A 185 -0.02 -1.87 -15.60
N GLU A 186 1.12 -1.22 -15.44
CA GLU A 186 1.70 -0.84 -14.15
C GLU A 186 0.86 0.21 -13.42
N ILE A 187 0.23 1.16 -14.14
CA ILE A 187 -0.63 2.18 -13.53
C ILE A 187 -1.96 1.57 -13.08
N VAL A 188 -2.52 0.66 -13.88
CA VAL A 188 -3.72 -0.11 -13.50
C VAL A 188 -3.42 -0.93 -12.24
N GLN A 189 -2.26 -1.59 -12.22
CA GLN A 189 -1.80 -2.39 -11.08
C GLN A 189 -1.64 -1.55 -9.82
N ALA A 190 -0.98 -0.39 -9.90
CA ALA A 190 -0.85 0.55 -8.80
C ALA A 190 -2.21 1.06 -8.27
N ARG A 191 -3.17 1.32 -9.17
CA ARG A 191 -4.54 1.72 -8.79
C ARG A 191 -5.26 0.62 -8.00
N MET A 192 -5.10 -0.65 -8.39
CA MET A 192 -5.71 -1.79 -7.70
C MET A 192 -5.06 -2.07 -6.34
N LEU A 193 -3.76 -1.82 -6.20
CA LEU A 193 -2.99 -2.13 -4.99
C LEU A 193 -3.01 -1.02 -3.94
N LEU A 194 -3.47 0.19 -4.27
CA LEU A 194 -3.47 1.33 -3.36
C LEU A 194 -4.54 1.17 -2.26
N PRO A 195 -4.15 1.00 -0.98
CA PRO A 195 -5.13 0.88 0.10
C PRO A 195 -5.70 2.24 0.51
N THR A 196 -6.92 2.23 1.04
CA THR A 196 -7.56 3.40 1.65
C THR A 196 -7.18 3.57 3.12
N ASN A 197 -6.86 2.47 3.81
CA ASN A 197 -6.49 2.44 5.22
C ASN A 197 -5.00 2.11 5.44
N ASN A 198 -4.52 2.38 6.66
CA ASN A 198 -3.15 2.09 7.06
C ASN A 198 -2.95 0.57 7.29
N ILE A 199 -1.93 -0.02 6.68
CA ILE A 199 -1.59 -1.44 6.83
C ILE A 199 -1.01 -1.66 8.22
N LYS A 200 -1.52 -2.62 8.99
CA LYS A 200 -0.96 -3.01 10.29
C LYS A 200 -0.28 -4.38 10.27
N LYS A 201 -0.63 -5.23 9.32
CA LYS A 201 -0.08 -6.59 9.24
C LYS A 201 -0.09 -7.12 7.82
N ILE A 202 0.98 -7.82 7.47
CA ILE A 202 1.09 -8.59 6.23
C ILE A 202 1.53 -10.01 6.60
N THR A 203 0.91 -11.03 6.00
CA THR A 203 1.30 -12.43 6.16
C THR A 203 1.51 -13.05 4.79
N TYR A 204 2.75 -13.38 4.48
CA TYR A 204 3.12 -14.07 3.26
C TYR A 204 2.98 -15.58 3.42
N LYS A 205 2.49 -16.23 2.38
CA LYS A 205 2.20 -17.67 2.34
C LYS A 205 2.75 -18.31 1.09
N ASP A 206 3.20 -19.54 1.27
CA ASP A 206 3.68 -20.41 0.19
C ASP A 206 2.53 -20.93 -0.70
N PRO A 207 2.82 -21.70 -1.78
CA PRO A 207 1.79 -22.26 -2.65
C PRO A 207 0.79 -23.20 -1.95
N ASP A 208 1.15 -23.77 -0.80
CA ASP A 208 0.28 -24.62 0.03
C ASP A 208 -0.54 -23.81 1.05
N LEU A 209 -0.47 -22.47 0.98
CA LEU A 209 -1.09 -21.50 1.89
C LEU A 209 -0.55 -21.57 3.33
N THR A 210 0.67 -22.06 3.49
CA THR A 210 1.38 -22.07 4.77
C THR A 210 2.05 -20.72 4.98
N PRO A 211 1.84 -20.03 6.13
CA PRO A 211 2.55 -18.81 6.46
C PRO A 211 4.07 -19.04 6.54
N ILE A 212 4.83 -18.20 5.84
CA ILE A 212 6.31 -18.25 5.78
C ILE A 212 6.97 -16.97 6.28
N PHE A 213 6.26 -15.83 6.22
CA PHE A 213 6.78 -14.56 6.71
C PHE A 213 5.63 -13.68 7.23
N GLU A 214 5.88 -12.95 8.31
CA GLU A 214 4.90 -12.06 8.92
C GLU A 214 5.53 -10.70 9.21
N ILE A 215 4.83 -9.63 8.85
CA ILE A 215 5.17 -8.25 9.21
C ILE A 215 4.03 -7.72 10.07
N VAL A 216 4.34 -7.21 11.25
CA VAL A 216 3.37 -6.57 12.16
C VAL A 216 3.86 -5.18 12.53
N THR A 217 3.01 -4.18 12.37
CA THR A 217 3.32 -2.80 12.73
C THR A 217 2.41 -2.28 13.84
N ASP A 218 3.04 -1.91 14.96
CA ASP A 218 2.38 -1.27 16.08
C ASP A 218 2.53 0.25 15.99
N TYR A 219 1.48 0.96 15.57
CA TYR A 219 1.49 2.42 15.40
C TYR A 219 1.10 3.19 16.66
N VAL A 220 1.67 4.38 16.80
CA VAL A 220 1.18 5.44 17.69
C VAL A 220 0.62 6.55 16.82
N TYR A 221 -0.68 6.77 16.92
CA TYR A 221 -1.39 7.80 16.17
C TYR A 221 -1.41 9.14 16.90
N ASP A 222 -1.43 10.23 16.14
CA ASP A 222 -1.63 11.58 16.66
C ASP A 222 -3.13 11.89 16.88
N SER A 223 -3.44 13.15 17.21
CA SER A 223 -4.82 13.57 17.50
C SER A 223 -5.75 13.58 16.28
N GLU A 224 -5.20 13.49 15.07
CA GLU A 224 -5.94 13.46 13.80
C GLU A 224 -5.98 12.05 13.20
N ASN A 225 -5.60 11.03 13.98
CA ASN A 225 -5.59 9.62 13.60
C ASN A 225 -4.57 9.26 12.49
N TYR A 226 -3.48 10.01 12.39
CA TYR A 226 -2.35 9.68 11.51
C TYR A 226 -1.17 9.10 12.30
N PRO A 227 -0.45 8.10 11.76
CA PRO A 227 0.69 7.50 12.46
C PRO A 227 1.78 8.55 12.67
N SER A 228 2.24 8.70 13.90
CA SER A 228 3.38 9.57 14.25
C SER A 228 4.68 8.77 14.38
N THR A 229 4.56 7.56 14.95
CA THR A 229 5.62 6.57 15.02
C THR A 229 5.05 5.17 14.86
N GLY A 230 5.88 4.20 14.49
CA GLY A 230 5.53 2.79 14.48
C GLY A 230 6.69 1.90 14.94
N THR A 231 6.37 0.69 15.39
CA THR A 231 7.35 -0.39 15.55
C THR A 231 6.97 -1.50 14.60
N VAL A 232 7.81 -1.78 13.61
CA VAL A 232 7.64 -2.86 12.64
C VAL A 232 8.42 -4.06 13.13
N THR A 233 7.75 -5.21 13.25
CA THR A 233 8.36 -6.49 13.59
C THR A 233 8.18 -7.43 12.41
N SER A 234 9.30 -7.80 11.79
CA SER A 234 9.35 -8.73 10.67
C SER A 234 9.81 -10.09 11.19
N THR A 235 9.07 -11.15 10.90
CA THR A 235 9.36 -12.52 11.38
C THR A 235 9.38 -13.48 10.21
N ASP A 236 10.55 -14.06 9.94
CA ASP A 236 10.68 -15.24 9.08
C ASP A 236 10.24 -16.47 9.86
N LEU A 237 9.17 -17.13 9.41
CA LEU A 237 8.57 -18.26 10.11
C LEU A 237 9.25 -19.59 9.78
N GLU A 238 10.04 -19.65 8.70
CA GLU A 238 10.79 -20.84 8.32
C GLU A 238 12.03 -21.01 9.21
N ASP A 239 12.75 -19.91 9.45
CA ASP A 239 13.99 -19.90 10.26
C ASP A 239 13.82 -19.26 11.65
N ALA A 240 12.63 -18.77 11.98
CA ALA A 240 12.30 -18.08 13.24
C ALA A 240 13.21 -16.86 13.52
N SER A 241 13.63 -16.16 12.47
CA SER A 241 14.40 -14.92 12.57
C SER A 241 13.47 -13.73 12.75
N ILE A 242 13.92 -12.72 13.51
CA ILE A 242 13.12 -11.53 13.83
C ILE A 242 13.99 -10.29 13.57
N SER A 243 13.43 -9.32 12.87
CA SER A 243 13.96 -7.95 12.69
C SER A 243 12.97 -6.96 13.31
N VAL A 244 13.47 -5.91 13.97
CA VAL A 244 12.64 -4.86 14.54
C VAL A 244 13.15 -3.47 14.16
N VAL A 245 12.32 -2.72 13.45
CA VAL A 245 12.62 -1.33 13.09
C VAL A 245 11.60 -0.36 13.68
N SER A 246 12.06 0.86 13.97
CA SER A 246 11.21 1.96 14.41
C SER A 246 10.98 2.93 13.26
N THR A 247 9.72 3.29 13.00
CA THR A 247 9.35 4.25 11.96
C THR A 247 8.87 5.56 12.59
N THR A 248 9.19 6.68 11.95
CA THR A 248 8.72 8.02 12.38
C THR A 248 8.21 8.79 11.18
N PHE A 249 7.02 9.37 11.32
CA PHE A 249 6.34 10.17 10.31
C PHE A 249 6.33 11.63 10.75
N THR A 250 6.81 12.52 9.89
CA THR A 250 6.73 13.96 10.12
C THR A 250 5.83 14.59 9.08
N TYR A 251 4.85 15.38 9.53
CA TYR A 251 3.90 16.05 8.66
C TYR A 251 4.20 17.54 8.54
N MET A 252 3.73 18.16 7.46
CA MET A 252 3.74 19.60 7.27
C MET A 252 2.86 20.28 8.33
N GLU A 253 3.37 21.35 8.95
CA GLU A 253 2.65 22.18 9.93
C GLU A 253 1.60 23.11 9.29
#